data_AF-I4FVK9-F1
#
_entry.id   AF-I4FVK9-F1
#
_cell.length_a   1.000
_cell.length_b   1.000
_cell.length_c   1.000
_cell.angle_alpha   90.00
_cell.angle_beta   90.00
_cell.angle_gamma   90.00
#
_symmetry.space_group_name_H-M   'P 1'
#
loop_
_entity.id
_entity.type
_entity.pdbx_description
1 polymer ?
#
loop_
_entity_poly.entity_id
_entity_poly.type
_entity_poly.pdbx_seq_one_letter_code
_entity_poly.pdbx_strand_id
1 'polypeptide(L)' 'MKSEYDLANMKSRPNPFAQQLKRQVTLPLRIDVIDFFEKKAKEKGISYQELIDLYLQDCVTNDREISF' A
#
# COMPACT_ATOMS: atom_id res chain seq x y z
N MET A 1 -12.05 11.33 -33.33
CA MET A 1 -10.84 11.31 -32.47
C MET A 1 -9.99 12.52 -32.84
N LYS A 2 -9.50 13.30 -31.85
CA LYS A 2 -8.62 14.44 -32.14
C LYS A 2 -7.20 13.94 -32.39
N SER A 3 -6.56 14.53 -33.39
CA SER A 3 -5.16 14.34 -33.78
C SER A 3 -4.23 14.73 -32.64
N GLU A 4 -3.41 13.77 -32.23
CA GLU A 4 -2.23 13.83 -31.36
C GLU A 4 -2.18 14.96 -30.31
N TYR A 5 -2.36 14.56 -29.05
CA TYR A 5 -2.07 15.42 -27.92
C TYR A 5 -0.57 15.56 -27.73
N ASP A 6 -0.07 16.79 -27.84
CA ASP A 6 1.31 17.14 -27.52
C ASP A 6 1.47 17.25 -25.99
N LEU A 7 1.74 16.11 -25.35
CA LEU A 7 1.89 15.96 -23.90
C LEU A 7 3.05 16.81 -23.34
N ALA A 8 3.99 17.23 -24.18
CA ALA A 8 5.15 18.04 -23.77
C ALA A 8 4.77 19.49 -23.46
N ASN A 9 3.75 20.03 -24.14
CA ASN A 9 3.28 21.41 -23.96
C ASN A 9 2.06 21.54 -23.04
N MET A 10 1.53 20.40 -22.55
CA MET A 10 0.36 20.38 -21.68
C MET A 10 0.75 20.66 -20.24
N LYS A 11 0.10 21.65 -19.60
CA LYS A 11 0.29 21.93 -18.17
C LYS A 11 -0.10 20.69 -17.36
N SER A 12 0.91 19.99 -16.82
CA SER A 12 0.71 18.87 -15.91
C SER A 12 -0.11 19.33 -14.72
N ARG A 13 -1.34 18.83 -14.62
CA ARG A 13 -2.20 19.03 -13.45
C ARG A 13 -2.01 17.80 -12.55
N PRO A 14 -1.63 17.95 -11.28
CA PRO A 14 -1.56 16.82 -10.37
C PRO A 14 -2.94 16.16 -10.29
N ASN A 15 -2.98 14.84 -10.37
CA ASN A 15 -4.22 14.07 -10.33
C ASN A 15 -4.96 14.38 -8.99
N PRO A 16 -6.16 15.00 -9.03
CA PRO A 16 -6.90 15.37 -7.82
C PRO A 16 -7.32 14.15 -6.98
N PHE A 17 -7.35 12.94 -7.56
CA PHE A 17 -7.69 11.70 -6.86
C PHE A 17 -6.49 11.01 -6.22
N ALA A 18 -5.25 11.45 -6.50
CA ALA A 18 -4.05 10.83 -5.95
C ALA A 18 -4.01 10.92 -4.41
N GLN A 19 -4.59 11.98 -3.84
CA GLN A 19 -4.63 12.18 -2.38
C GLN A 19 -5.60 11.24 -1.67
N GLN A 20 -6.55 10.62 -2.37
CA GLN A 20 -7.59 9.79 -1.74
C GLN A 20 -7.21 8.31 -1.63
N LEU A 21 -6.09 7.89 -2.25
CA LEU A 21 -5.75 6.47 -2.41
C LEU A 21 -5.14 5.83 -1.15
N LYS A 22 -4.53 6.61 -0.25
CA LYS A 22 -3.96 6.10 1.00
C LYS A 22 -4.49 6.90 2.18
N ARG A 23 -5.10 6.20 3.14
CA ARG A 23 -5.48 6.78 4.43
C ARG A 23 -4.43 6.41 5.46
N GLN A 24 -3.85 7.40 6.13
CA GLN A 24 -2.96 7.14 7.25
C GLN A 24 -3.77 6.66 8.45
N VAL A 25 -3.42 5.49 8.98
CA VAL A 25 -4.06 4.89 10.15
C VAL A 25 -3.02 4.61 11.23
N THR A 26 -3.39 4.81 12.49
CA THR A 26 -2.58 4.40 13.64
C THR A 26 -3.20 3.13 14.21
N LEU A 27 -2.48 2.02 14.14
CA LEU A 27 -2.94 0.71 14.61
C LEU A 27 -2.04 0.23 15.76
N PRO A 28 -2.58 -0.04 16.97
CA PRO A 28 -1.81 -0.70 18.01
C PRO A 28 -1.52 -2.14 17.60
N LEU A 29 -0.25 -2.51 17.59
CA LEU A 29 0.22 -3.87 17.33
C LEU A 29 0.97 -4.39 18.55
N ARG A 30 0.91 -5.71 18.77
CA ARG A 30 1.72 -6.34 19.80
C ARG A 30 3.19 -6.40 19.35
N ILE A 31 4.10 -6.38 20.32
CA ILE A 31 5.55 -6.33 20.08
C ILE A 31 6.03 -7.58 19.31
N ASP A 32 5.51 -8.76 19.65
CA ASP A 32 5.81 -10.04 18.99
C ASP A 32 5.46 -10.02 17.49
N VAL A 33 4.35 -9.37 17.14
CA VAL A 33 3.92 -9.21 15.75
C VAL A 33 4.88 -8.30 14.99
N ILE A 34 5.29 -7.18 15.59
CA ILE A 34 6.25 -6.26 14.98
C ILE A 34 7.59 -6.97 14.74
N ASP A 35 8.13 -7.67 15.74
CA ASP A 35 9.39 -8.39 15.63
C ASP A 35 9.37 -9.46 14.51
N PHE A 36 8.23 -10.14 14.36
CA PHE A 36 8.03 -11.11 13.27
C PHE A 36 8.08 -10.45 11.91
N PHE A 37 7.34 -9.35 11.73
CA PHE A 37 7.31 -8.63 10.46
C PHE A 37 8.63 -7.94 10.14
N GLU A 38 9.36 -7.40 11.13
CA GLU A 38 10.69 -6.80 10.92
C GLU A 38 11.70 -7.82 10.38
N LYS A 39 11.77 -9.01 11.00
CA LYS A 39 12.66 -10.08 10.53
C LYS A 39 12.33 -10.48 9.09
N LYS A 40 11.05 -10.66 8.79
CA LYS A 40 10.57 -11.08 7.46
C LYS A 40 10.73 -9.99 6.41
N ALA A 41 10.60 -8.73 6.80
CA ALA A 41 10.80 -7.58 5.93
C ALA A 41 12.28 -7.42 5.57
N LYS A 42 13.19 -7.67 6.53
CA LYS A 42 14.65 -7.66 6.30
C LYS A 42 15.09 -8.68 5.26
N GLU A 43 14.49 -9.88 5.26
CA GLU A 43 14.77 -10.91 4.24
C GLU A 43 14.31 -10.51 2.85
N LYS A 44 13.20 -9.77 2.76
CA LYS A 44 12.60 -9.32 1.49
C LYS A 44 13.10 -7.96 1.00
N GLY A 45 13.88 -7.25 1.81
CA GLY A 45 14.39 -5.92 1.48
C GLY A 45 13.33 -4.82 1.41
N ILE A 46 12.17 -5.01 2.06
CA ILE A 46 11.09 -4.02 2.12
C ILE A 46 10.88 -3.54 3.56
N SER A 47 10.09 -2.49 3.77
CA SER A 47 9.74 -2.06 5.13
C SER A 47 8.72 -3.00 5.76
N TYR A 48 8.72 -3.11 7.10
CA TYR A 48 7.71 -3.90 7.81
C TYR A 48 6.29 -3.33 7.59
N GLN A 49 6.17 -2.02 7.39
CA GLN A 49 4.91 -1.33 7.13
C GLN A 49 4.31 -1.75 5.78
N GLU A 50 5.13 -1.76 4.72
CA GLU A 50 4.73 -2.26 3.40
C GLU A 50 4.39 -3.75 3.44
N LEU A 51 5.16 -4.55 4.18
CA LEU A 51 4.88 -5.98 4.31
C LEU A 51 3.55 -6.24 5.00
N ILE A 52 3.22 -5.48 6.05
CA ILE A 52 1.91 -5.57 6.73
C ILE A 52 0.78 -5.20 5.77
N ASP A 53 0.93 -4.10 5.01
CA ASP A 53 -0.08 -3.66 4.03
C ASP A 53 -0.35 -4.73 2.97
N LEU A 54 0.72 -5.34 2.44
CA LEU A 54 0.61 -6.45 1.47
C LEU A 54 -0.13 -7.66 2.06
N TYR A 55 0.13 -7.99 3.34
CA TYR A 55 -0.57 -9.07 4.02
C TYR A 55 -2.06 -8.77 4.21
N LEU A 56 -2.41 -7.53 4.57
CA LEU A 56 -3.80 -7.10 4.69
C LEU A 56 -4.51 -7.13 3.33
N GLN A 57 -3.83 -6.69 2.27
CA GLN A 57 -4.37 -6.75 0.91
C GLN A 57 -4.61 -8.20 0.47
N ASP A 58 -3.70 -9.12 0.79
CA ASP A 58 -3.85 -10.55 0.54
C ASP A 58 -5.04 -11.14 1.32
N CYS A 59 -5.25 -10.72 2.57
CA CYS A 59 -6.42 -11.14 3.36
C CYS A 59 -7.74 -10.67 2.73
N VAL A 60 -7.81 -9.43 2.26
CA VAL A 60 -9.01 -8.89 1.58
C VAL A 60 -9.24 -9.59 0.24
N THR A 61 -8.17 -9.85 -0.51
CA THR A 61 -8.27 -10.47 -1.85
C THR A 61 -8.71 -11.93 -1.77
N ASN A 62 -8.27 -12.65 -0.74
CA ASN A 62 -8.62 -14.07 -0.55
C ASN A 62 -9.80 -14.28 0.40
N ASP A 63 -10.49 -13.23 0.82
CA ASP A 63 -11.60 -13.27 1.78
C ASP A 63 -11.29 -14.15 3.01
N ARG A 64 -10.11 -13.92 3.61
CA ARG A 64 -9.65 -14.73 4.75
C ARG A 64 -10.37 -14.31 6.02
N GLU A 65 -11.17 -15.23 6.55
CA GLU A 65 -11.76 -15.08 7.88
C GLU A 65 -10.83 -15.66 8.96
N ILE A 66 -10.79 -15.00 10.12
CA ILE A 66 -10.07 -15.50 11.28
C ILE A 66 -10.95 -16.54 11.97
N SER A 67 -10.47 -17.78 12.07
CA SER A 67 -11.09 -18.80 12.92
C SER A 67 -10.67 -18.60 14.38
N PHE A 68 -11.65 -18.56 15.29
CA PHE A 68 -11.45 -18.44 16.74
C PHE A 68 -11.26 -19.80 17.41
#